data_AF-A0A0R3NBT7-F1
#
_entry.id   AF-A0A0R3NBT7-F1
#
_cell.length_a   1.000
_cell.length_b   1.000
_cell.length_c   1.000
_cell.angle_alpha   90.00
_cell.angle_beta   90.00
_cell.angle_gamma   90.00
#
_symmetry.space_group_name_H-M   'P 1'
#
loop_
_entity.id
_entity.type
_entity.pdbx_description
1 polymer ?
#
loop_
_entity_poly.entity_id
_entity_poly.type
_entity_poly.pdbx_seq_one_letter_code
_entity_poly.pdbx_strand_id
1 'polypeptide(L)'
;MKYLWIVATVASLAGANACHAEGVDKAKATTFDGQMFGSPLSQKTYACFVRRYDANHLARHPKQKVSAMKLLVTAEDAPEGKTVNYSFRLGFKYRHRAGNFDSSGYCNHIVAENTGGEIRLGCSIDCEGGGIEVAMKDDRSALIRLERIRIWERDKADDDASNDLVAGADDKIFRVDRADLRECAEPVTDRKELAALRRK
;
A
#
# COMPACT_ATOMS: atom_id res chain seq x y z
N MET A 1 26.63 19.66 70.84
CA MET A 1 26.83 18.33 70.21
C MET A 1 25.50 17.60 70.18
N LYS A 2 24.87 17.48 69.00
CA LYS A 2 23.92 16.42 68.65
C LYS A 2 23.56 16.56 67.16
N TYR A 3 23.53 15.40 66.50
CA TYR A 3 23.62 15.15 65.07
C TYR A 3 22.42 15.64 64.27
N LEU A 4 22.67 16.27 63.11
CA LEU A 4 21.68 16.52 62.06
C LEU A 4 21.79 15.39 61.03
N TRP A 5 20.75 14.58 60.90
CA TRP A 5 20.62 13.57 59.84
C TRP A 5 19.97 14.22 58.61
N ILE A 6 20.68 14.23 57.47
CA ILE A 6 20.12 14.60 56.17
C ILE A 6 19.80 13.31 55.43
N VAL A 7 18.53 13.00 55.25
CA VAL A 7 18.06 11.93 54.36
C VAL A 7 17.84 12.54 52.99
N ALA A 8 18.65 12.13 52.02
CA ALA A 8 18.51 12.51 50.62
C ALA A 8 17.45 11.61 49.95
N THR A 9 16.31 12.18 49.57
CA THR A 9 15.30 11.52 48.73
C THR A 9 15.72 11.64 47.27
N VAL A 10 16.12 10.52 46.67
CA VAL A 10 16.34 10.40 45.22
C VAL A 10 14.97 10.23 44.56
N ALA A 11 14.48 11.29 43.92
CA ALA A 11 13.30 11.22 43.07
C ALA A 11 13.69 10.64 41.70
N SER A 12 13.44 9.34 41.52
CA SER A 12 13.60 8.67 40.23
C SER A 12 12.45 9.09 39.29
N LEU A 13 12.73 10.02 38.38
CA LEU A 13 11.89 10.28 37.21
C LEU A 13 12.06 9.13 36.21
N ALA A 14 11.31 8.05 36.40
CA ALA A 14 11.12 7.04 35.37
C ALA A 14 10.17 7.63 34.31
N GLY A 15 10.74 8.24 33.27
CA GLY A 15 10.00 8.62 32.08
C GLY A 15 9.40 7.38 31.43
N ALA A 16 8.07 7.28 31.49
CA ALA A 16 7.33 6.33 30.68
C ALA A 16 7.43 6.78 29.21
N ASN A 17 8.39 6.23 28.46
CA ASN A 17 8.28 6.18 27.00
C ASN A 17 7.20 5.16 26.65
N ALA A 18 5.94 5.55 26.82
CA ALA A 18 4.84 4.90 26.15
C ALA A 18 5.05 5.14 24.65
N CYS A 19 5.35 4.08 23.90
CA CYS A 19 5.24 4.08 22.45
C CYS A 19 3.76 4.33 22.10
N HIS A 20 3.36 5.60 22.02
CA HIS A 20 2.15 5.96 21.31
C HIS A 20 2.44 5.84 19.82
N ALA A 21 1.93 4.77 19.21
CA ALA A 21 1.53 4.86 17.83
C ALA A 21 0.38 5.89 17.80
N GLU A 22 0.70 7.16 17.57
CA GLU A 22 -0.32 8.19 17.38
C GLU A 22 -1.21 7.76 16.22
N GLY A 23 -2.48 7.47 16.51
CA GLY A 23 -3.48 7.27 15.47
C GLY A 23 -3.51 8.50 14.57
N VAL A 24 -3.49 8.28 13.26
CA VAL A 24 -3.48 9.38 12.27
C VAL A 24 -4.70 10.26 12.48
N ASP A 25 -4.45 11.58 12.60
CA ASP A 25 -5.50 12.59 12.68
C ASP A 25 -6.53 12.43 11.55
N LYS A 26 -7.83 12.49 11.88
CA LYS A 26 -8.94 12.37 10.92
C LYS A 26 -8.77 13.32 9.73
N ALA A 27 -8.30 14.54 9.96
CA ALA A 27 -8.08 15.51 8.88
C ALA A 27 -7.00 15.05 7.89
N LYS A 28 -5.95 14.40 8.40
CA LYS A 28 -4.88 13.81 7.58
C LYS A 28 -5.39 12.61 6.79
N ALA A 29 -6.22 11.75 7.41
CA ALA A 29 -6.87 10.64 6.72
C ALA A 29 -7.78 11.13 5.59
N THR A 30 -8.63 12.13 5.85
CA THR A 30 -9.51 12.72 4.82
C THR A 30 -8.70 13.38 3.70
N THR A 31 -7.59 14.04 4.01
CA THR A 31 -6.70 14.62 2.99
C THR A 31 -6.09 13.52 2.12
N PHE A 32 -5.62 12.44 2.74
CA PHE A 32 -5.09 11.29 2.04
C PHE A 32 -6.14 10.64 1.13
N ASP A 33 -7.38 10.46 1.60
CA ASP A 33 -8.48 9.94 0.79
C ASP A 33 -8.79 10.83 -0.41
N GLY A 34 -8.84 12.15 -0.19
CA GLY A 34 -9.03 13.13 -1.27
C GLY A 34 -7.94 13.04 -2.32
N GLN A 35 -6.68 12.88 -1.90
CA GLN A 35 -5.55 12.68 -2.80
C GLN A 35 -5.61 11.33 -3.50
N MET A 36 -5.93 10.24 -2.80
CA MET A 36 -5.96 8.88 -3.33
C MET A 36 -7.04 8.71 -4.38
N PHE A 37 -8.27 9.13 -4.08
CA PHE A 37 -9.45 8.86 -4.91
C PHE A 37 -9.86 10.00 -5.82
N GLY A 38 -9.33 11.22 -5.61
CA GLY A 38 -9.63 12.40 -6.42
C GLY A 38 -11.11 12.84 -6.39
N SER A 39 -11.92 12.21 -5.54
CA SER A 39 -13.35 12.46 -5.37
C SER A 39 -13.77 12.04 -3.97
N PRO A 40 -14.87 12.60 -3.43
CA PRO A 40 -15.43 12.14 -2.16
C PRO A 40 -15.73 10.64 -2.20
N LEU A 41 -15.44 9.96 -1.09
CA LEU A 41 -15.79 8.55 -0.96
C LEU A 41 -17.31 8.39 -1.05
N SER A 42 -17.72 7.43 -1.87
CA SER A 42 -19.07 6.86 -1.91
C SER A 42 -19.04 5.43 -1.37
N GLN A 43 -20.19 4.75 -1.38
CA GLN A 43 -20.31 3.34 -0.95
C GLN A 43 -19.18 2.45 -1.48
N LYS A 44 -18.74 2.68 -2.73
CA LYS A 44 -17.58 2.03 -3.31
C LYS A 44 -16.84 2.94 -4.27
N THR A 45 -15.57 3.21 -3.97
CA THR A 45 -14.73 4.17 -4.70
C THR A 45 -13.42 3.50 -5.08
N TYR A 46 -12.91 3.81 -6.27
CA TYR A 46 -11.73 3.18 -6.85
C TYR A 46 -10.69 4.21 -7.24
N ALA A 47 -9.43 3.88 -7.06
CA ALA A 47 -8.29 4.61 -7.61
C ALA A 47 -7.42 3.64 -8.41
N CYS A 48 -7.14 3.97 -9.68
CA CYS A 48 -6.25 3.19 -10.53
C CYS A 48 -4.94 3.95 -10.75
N PHE A 49 -3.83 3.24 -10.59
CA PHE A 49 -2.50 3.74 -10.89
C PHE A 49 -1.74 2.72 -11.72
N VAL A 50 -0.97 3.19 -12.70
CA VAL A 50 -0.20 2.33 -13.59
C VAL A 50 1.20 2.87 -13.81
N ARG A 51 2.12 1.94 -14.08
CA ARG A 51 3.45 2.25 -14.59
C ARG A 51 3.84 1.22 -15.63
N ARG A 52 4.38 1.70 -16.74
CA ARG A 52 5.01 0.88 -17.78
C ARG A 52 6.40 1.44 -18.02
N TYR A 53 7.39 0.56 -18.00
CA TYR A 53 8.78 0.95 -18.22
C TYR A 53 9.18 0.60 -19.65
N ASP A 54 9.68 1.59 -20.39
CA ASP A 54 10.21 1.37 -21.73
C ASP A 54 11.60 0.72 -21.70
N ALA A 55 12.07 0.32 -22.87
CA ALA A 55 13.37 -0.31 -23.02
C ALA A 55 14.53 0.57 -22.53
N ASN A 56 14.43 1.90 -22.71
CA ASN A 56 15.47 2.85 -22.30
C ASN A 56 15.58 2.93 -20.77
N HIS A 57 14.45 2.93 -20.06
CA HIS A 57 14.43 2.87 -18.61
C HIS A 57 15.01 1.55 -18.12
N LEU A 58 14.52 0.42 -18.65
CA LEU A 58 14.99 -0.91 -18.22
C LEU A 58 16.47 -1.16 -18.54
N ALA A 59 17.02 -0.52 -19.57
CA ALA A 59 18.45 -0.57 -19.86
C ALA A 59 19.29 0.20 -18.81
N ARG A 60 18.76 1.30 -18.25
CA ARG A 60 19.40 2.07 -17.18
C ARG A 60 19.22 1.45 -15.78
N HIS A 61 18.24 0.56 -15.61
CA HIS A 61 17.94 -0.15 -14.38
C HIS A 61 18.09 -1.66 -14.58
N PRO A 62 19.33 -2.16 -14.75
CA PRO A 62 19.57 -3.53 -15.18
C PRO A 62 19.13 -4.60 -14.16
N LYS A 63 18.97 -4.23 -12.87
CA LYS A 63 18.52 -5.14 -11.82
C LYS A 63 17.00 -5.12 -11.63
N GLN A 64 16.28 -4.30 -12.40
CA GLN A 64 14.83 -4.21 -12.32
C GLN A 64 14.17 -5.44 -12.93
N LYS A 65 13.31 -6.07 -12.13
CA LYS A 65 12.56 -7.27 -12.50
C LYS A 65 11.20 -6.92 -13.06
N VAL A 66 10.52 -5.89 -12.52
CA VAL A 66 9.16 -5.53 -12.93
C VAL A 66 9.20 -4.59 -14.14
N SER A 67 8.52 -4.95 -15.23
CA SER A 67 8.43 -4.15 -16.46
C SER A 67 7.16 -3.31 -16.55
N ALA A 68 6.09 -3.74 -15.87
CA ALA A 68 4.86 -2.98 -15.73
C ALA A 68 4.17 -3.30 -14.41
N MET A 69 3.48 -2.32 -13.85
CA MET A 69 2.74 -2.43 -12.59
C MET A 69 1.41 -1.68 -12.69
N LYS A 70 0.38 -2.24 -12.08
CA LYS A 70 -0.96 -1.69 -11.95
C LYS A 70 -1.39 -1.85 -10.50
N LEU A 71 -1.90 -0.79 -9.91
CA LEU A 71 -2.47 -0.79 -8.57
C LEU A 71 -3.90 -0.28 -8.65
N LEU A 72 -4.83 -1.12 -8.24
CA LEU A 72 -6.20 -0.73 -7.93
C LEU A 72 -6.33 -0.65 -6.42
N VAL A 73 -6.71 0.53 -5.90
CA VAL A 73 -7.10 0.71 -4.50
C VAL A 73 -8.61 0.90 -4.46
N THR A 74 -9.27 0.20 -3.55
CA THR A 74 -10.71 0.26 -3.35
C THR A 74 -11.00 0.74 -1.94
N ALA A 75 -11.89 1.71 -1.80
CA ALA A 75 -12.52 2.12 -0.55
C ALA A 75 -13.99 1.73 -0.60
N GLU A 76 -14.47 1.01 0.42
CA GLU A 76 -15.85 0.52 0.50
C GLU A 76 -16.40 0.65 1.92
N ASP A 77 -17.64 1.08 2.06
CA ASP A 77 -18.30 1.16 3.37
C ASP A 77 -18.49 -0.24 3.96
N ALA A 78 -18.08 -0.45 5.22
CA ALA A 78 -18.27 -1.74 5.88
C ALA A 78 -19.78 -2.02 6.14
N PRO A 79 -20.25 -3.27 5.98
CA PRO A 79 -21.67 -3.60 6.14
C PRO A 79 -22.24 -3.34 7.54
N GLU A 80 -21.42 -3.43 8.59
CA GLU A 80 -21.87 -3.43 9.99
C GLU A 80 -21.38 -2.24 10.84
N GLY A 81 -20.69 -1.26 10.24
CA GLY A 81 -20.16 -0.12 10.98
C GLY A 81 -19.68 0.97 10.05
N LYS A 82 -19.81 2.23 10.47
CA LYS A 82 -19.49 3.46 9.70
C LYS A 82 -17.97 3.64 9.43
N THR A 83 -17.27 2.56 9.11
CA THR A 83 -15.84 2.50 8.85
C THR A 83 -15.61 2.12 7.41
N VAL A 84 -14.73 2.85 6.73
CA VAL A 84 -14.32 2.54 5.37
C VAL A 84 -13.30 1.42 5.41
N ASN A 85 -13.57 0.35 4.66
CA ASN A 85 -12.63 -0.72 4.40
C ASN A 85 -11.82 -0.40 3.14
N TYR A 86 -10.51 -0.57 3.23
CA TYR A 86 -9.61 -0.42 2.10
C TYR A 86 -9.12 -1.79 1.66
N SER A 87 -9.03 -1.99 0.35
CA SER A 87 -8.40 -3.17 -0.25
C SER A 87 -7.59 -2.78 -1.47
N PHE A 88 -6.71 -3.68 -1.89
CA PHE A 88 -5.89 -3.48 -3.08
C PHE A 88 -5.89 -4.69 -3.99
N ARG A 89 -5.68 -4.43 -5.27
CA ARG A 89 -5.23 -5.41 -6.25
C ARG A 89 -4.00 -4.86 -6.96
N LEU A 90 -2.91 -5.59 -6.90
CA LEU A 90 -1.66 -5.31 -7.57
C LEU A 90 -1.53 -6.27 -8.75
N GLY A 91 -1.42 -5.76 -9.96
CA GLY A 91 -1.09 -6.56 -11.15
C GLY A 91 0.25 -6.12 -11.72
N PHE A 92 1.11 -7.05 -12.14
CA PHE A 92 2.41 -6.70 -12.69
C PHE A 92 2.91 -7.71 -13.71
N LYS A 93 3.94 -7.31 -14.46
CA LYS A 93 4.66 -8.14 -15.43
C LYS A 93 6.14 -8.14 -15.10
N TYR A 94 6.78 -9.29 -15.23
CA TYR A 94 8.23 -9.36 -15.20
C TYR A 94 8.83 -8.94 -16.55
N ARG A 95 10.07 -8.48 -16.52
CA ARG A 95 10.88 -8.20 -17.71
C ARG A 95 11.29 -9.49 -18.42
N HIS A 96 11.70 -10.51 -17.67
CA HIS A 96 12.31 -11.76 -18.17
C HIS A 96 11.55 -13.02 -17.79
N ARG A 97 10.28 -12.89 -17.38
CA ARG A 97 9.38 -14.01 -17.10
C ARG A 97 8.03 -13.69 -17.73
N ALA A 98 7.59 -14.56 -18.64
CA ALA A 98 6.27 -14.46 -19.25
C ALA A 98 5.19 -14.74 -18.19
N GLY A 99 3.99 -14.17 -18.42
CA GLY A 99 2.85 -14.32 -17.53
C GLY A 99 2.32 -12.98 -17.00
N ASN A 100 1.10 -13.03 -16.48
CA ASN A 100 0.50 -11.94 -15.72
C ASN A 100 0.44 -12.38 -14.26
N PHE A 101 1.01 -11.55 -13.40
CA PHE A 101 1.08 -11.83 -11.98
C PHE A 101 0.21 -10.84 -11.24
N ASP A 102 -0.45 -11.31 -10.20
CA ASP A 102 -1.20 -10.46 -9.33
C ASP A 102 -1.11 -10.86 -7.86
N SER A 103 -1.54 -9.92 -7.04
CA SER A 103 -1.62 -10.03 -5.61
C SER A 103 -2.76 -9.14 -5.13
N SER A 104 -3.47 -9.57 -4.10
CA SER A 104 -4.55 -8.77 -3.53
C SER A 104 -4.68 -9.03 -2.04
N GLY A 105 -5.23 -8.06 -1.34
CA GLY A 105 -5.44 -8.16 0.10
C GLY A 105 -6.14 -6.92 0.63
N TYR A 106 -6.06 -6.75 1.93
CA TYR A 106 -6.70 -5.66 2.64
C TYR A 106 -5.67 -4.59 3.00
N CYS A 107 -6.12 -3.35 3.02
CA CYS A 107 -5.32 -2.25 3.53
C CYS A 107 -5.84 -1.83 4.89
N ASN A 108 -4.92 -1.74 5.83
CA ASN A 108 -5.19 -1.33 7.19
C ASN A 108 -4.68 0.09 7.43
N HIS A 109 -4.74 0.50 8.71
CA HIS A 109 -4.32 1.78 9.27
C HIS A 109 -3.36 2.58 8.38
N ILE A 110 -3.74 3.83 8.14
CA ILE A 110 -2.81 4.82 7.63
C ILE A 110 -1.66 4.90 8.63
N VAL A 111 -0.45 4.57 8.20
CA VAL A 111 0.79 4.72 8.96
C VAL A 111 1.35 6.09 8.60
N ALA A 112 1.34 7.03 9.55
CA ALA A 112 2.23 8.18 9.44
C ALA A 112 3.62 7.69 9.86
N GLU A 113 4.62 7.77 8.98
CA GLU A 113 5.99 7.50 9.44
C GLU A 113 6.53 8.67 10.27
N ASN A 114 7.21 8.32 11.38
CA ASN A 114 7.87 9.23 12.31
C ASN A 114 9.07 9.98 11.71
N THR A 115 9.41 9.73 10.44
CA THR A 115 10.51 10.38 9.72
C THR A 115 10.00 10.98 8.42
N GLY A 116 9.82 12.30 8.40
CA GLY A 116 9.46 13.07 7.20
C GLY A 116 7.97 13.39 7.04
N GLY A 117 7.09 12.88 7.91
CA GLY A 117 5.66 13.23 7.90
C GLY A 117 4.87 12.70 6.70
N GLU A 118 5.45 11.77 5.92
CA GLU A 118 4.77 11.11 4.81
C GLU A 118 3.69 10.15 5.36
N ILE A 119 2.49 10.28 4.80
CA ILE A 119 1.35 9.44 5.13
C ILE A 119 1.34 8.23 4.18
N ARG A 120 1.26 7.02 4.74
CA ARG A 120 1.25 5.77 3.98
C ARG A 120 0.04 4.92 4.31
N LEU A 121 -0.55 4.28 3.31
CA LEU A 121 -1.54 3.23 3.47
C LEU A 121 -0.82 1.88 3.46
N GLY A 122 -0.86 1.18 4.60
CA GLY A 122 -0.33 -0.18 4.71
C GLY A 122 -1.30 -1.19 4.11
N CYS A 123 -0.82 -2.03 3.20
CA CYS A 123 -1.62 -3.05 2.54
C CYS A 123 -0.94 -4.41 2.67
N SER A 124 -1.67 -5.42 3.14
CA SER A 124 -1.11 -6.74 3.43
C SER A 124 -1.99 -7.87 2.91
N ILE A 125 -1.35 -9.01 2.67
CA ILE A 125 -2.01 -10.28 2.44
C ILE A 125 -2.04 -11.05 3.74
N ASP A 126 -3.15 -11.74 4.00
CA ASP A 126 -3.31 -12.61 5.16
C ASP A 126 -2.27 -13.75 5.20
N CYS A 127 -2.08 -14.32 6.39
CA CYS A 127 -1.20 -15.48 6.60
C CYS A 127 0.25 -15.25 6.14
N GLU A 128 0.84 -14.12 6.56
CA GLU A 128 2.24 -13.77 6.28
C GLU A 128 2.55 -13.66 4.78
N GLY A 129 1.58 -13.28 3.94
CA GLY A 129 1.82 -13.07 2.52
C GLY A 129 2.64 -11.82 2.19
N GLY A 130 2.96 -10.97 3.18
CA GLY A 130 3.68 -9.72 2.97
C GLY A 130 2.75 -8.61 2.51
N GLY A 131 3.28 -7.59 1.83
CA GLY A 131 2.48 -6.40 1.52
C GLY A 131 3.21 -5.28 0.80
N ILE A 132 2.50 -4.17 0.64
CA ILE A 132 2.99 -2.92 0.09
C ILE A 132 2.59 -1.76 1.00
N GLU A 133 3.36 -0.68 0.95
CA GLU A 133 2.95 0.61 1.48
C GLU A 133 2.71 1.57 0.34
N VAL A 134 1.58 2.29 0.36
CA VAL A 134 1.21 3.24 -0.69
C VAL A 134 1.21 4.65 -0.12
N ALA A 135 2.05 5.51 -0.66
CA ALA A 135 2.08 6.93 -0.32
C ALA A 135 1.66 7.78 -1.52
N MET A 136 0.88 8.83 -1.29
CA MET A 136 0.61 9.81 -2.35
C MET A 136 1.83 10.71 -2.53
N LYS A 137 2.34 10.81 -3.76
CA LYS A 137 3.39 11.78 -4.11
C LYS A 137 2.77 13.15 -4.39
N ASP A 138 1.67 13.13 -5.13
CA ASP A 138 0.85 14.27 -5.52
C ASP A 138 -0.55 13.77 -5.91
N ASP A 139 -1.41 14.64 -6.45
CA ASP A 139 -2.76 14.29 -6.92
C ASP A 139 -2.78 13.34 -8.13
N ARG A 140 -1.65 13.18 -8.82
CA ARG A 140 -1.51 12.43 -10.07
C ARG A 140 -0.64 11.19 -9.96
N SER A 141 0.02 10.95 -8.84
CA SER A 141 0.94 9.82 -8.70
C SER A 141 1.12 9.34 -7.26
N ALA A 142 1.38 8.04 -7.13
CA ALA A 142 1.64 7.37 -5.87
C ALA A 142 3.00 6.66 -5.90
N LEU A 143 3.54 6.40 -4.72
CA LEU A 143 4.73 5.58 -4.50
C LEU A 143 4.30 4.28 -3.82
N ILE A 144 4.62 3.16 -4.45
CA ILE A 144 4.45 1.82 -3.89
C ILE A 144 5.81 1.39 -3.35
N ARG A 145 5.89 1.16 -2.04
CA ARG A 145 7.05 0.54 -1.40
C ARG A 145 6.78 -0.93 -1.21
N LEU A 146 7.75 -1.75 -1.59
CA LEU A 146 7.66 -3.19 -1.56
C LEU A 146 8.94 -3.75 -0.96
N GLU A 147 8.80 -4.70 -0.05
CA GLU A 147 9.91 -5.55 0.40
C GLU A 147 9.67 -7.00 -0.04
N ARG A 148 8.47 -7.52 0.21
CA ARG A 148 8.03 -8.83 -0.25
C ARG A 148 6.51 -8.90 -0.28
N ILE A 149 5.97 -9.51 -1.33
CA ILE A 149 4.55 -9.79 -1.43
C ILE A 149 4.31 -11.12 -2.15
N ARG A 150 3.37 -11.92 -1.66
CA ARG A 150 2.94 -13.16 -2.31
C ARG A 150 2.19 -12.82 -3.59
N ILE A 151 2.46 -13.59 -4.63
CA ILE A 151 1.95 -13.40 -5.98
C ILE A 151 1.39 -14.70 -6.53
N TRP A 152 0.41 -14.57 -7.41
CA TRP A 152 -0.20 -15.65 -8.16
C TRP A 152 -0.08 -15.36 -9.65
N GLU A 153 0.11 -16.41 -10.44
CA GLU A 153 0.02 -16.32 -11.90
C GLU A 153 -1.44 -16.52 -12.31
N ARG A 154 -2.04 -15.50 -12.94
CA ARG A 154 -3.51 -15.41 -13.12
C ARG A 154 -4.16 -16.60 -13.81
N ASP A 155 -3.42 -17.25 -14.72
CA ASP A 155 -3.94 -18.31 -15.59
C ASP A 155 -3.60 -19.72 -15.07
N LYS A 156 -3.15 -19.84 -13.81
CA LYS A 156 -2.74 -21.09 -13.17
C LYS A 156 -3.60 -21.36 -11.92
N ALA A 157 -3.77 -22.63 -11.56
CA ALA A 157 -4.44 -23.02 -10.32
C ALA A 157 -3.57 -22.63 -9.10
N ASP A 158 -4.23 -22.21 -8.00
CA ASP A 158 -3.57 -21.58 -6.84
C ASP A 158 -2.47 -22.43 -6.20
N ASP A 159 -2.66 -23.75 -6.17
CA ASP A 159 -1.74 -24.71 -5.54
C ASP A 159 -0.38 -24.82 -6.25
N ASP A 160 -0.33 -24.46 -7.55
CA ASP A 160 0.86 -24.52 -8.40
C ASP A 160 1.43 -23.12 -8.75
N ALA A 161 0.76 -22.05 -8.31
CA ALA A 161 0.99 -20.68 -8.82
C ALA A 161 1.58 -19.69 -7.81
N SER A 162 1.67 -20.06 -6.53
CA SER A 162 2.13 -19.13 -5.49
C SER A 162 3.66 -19.02 -5.43
N ASN A 163 4.16 -17.78 -5.51
CA ASN A 163 5.56 -17.43 -5.25
C ASN A 163 5.58 -16.04 -4.60
N ASP A 164 6.75 -15.48 -4.33
CA ASP A 164 6.89 -14.14 -3.79
C ASP A 164 7.59 -13.20 -4.79
N LEU A 165 7.04 -11.99 -4.95
CA LEU A 165 7.79 -10.85 -5.48
C LEU A 165 8.56 -10.21 -4.32
N VAL A 166 9.85 -10.54 -4.25
CA VAL A 166 10.80 -9.91 -3.33
C VAL A 166 11.42 -8.68 -3.99
N ALA A 167 11.58 -7.57 -3.29
CA ALA A 167 12.22 -6.38 -3.82
C ALA A 167 13.72 -6.60 -4.09
N GLY A 168 14.16 -6.17 -5.28
CA GLY A 168 15.58 -6.06 -5.65
C GLY A 168 16.06 -4.61 -5.53
N ALA A 169 17.33 -4.35 -5.86
CA ALA A 169 17.91 -3.00 -5.78
C ALA A 169 17.13 -1.94 -6.59
N ASP A 170 16.54 -2.34 -7.73
CA ASP A 170 15.75 -1.46 -8.60
C ASP A 170 14.22 -1.69 -8.49
N ASP A 171 13.76 -2.49 -7.52
CA ASP A 171 12.34 -2.89 -7.36
C ASP A 171 11.80 -2.61 -5.94
N LYS A 172 12.42 -1.68 -5.19
CA LYS A 172 11.98 -1.32 -3.83
C LYS A 172 10.84 -0.29 -3.82
N ILE A 173 10.88 0.64 -4.76
CA ILE A 173 9.94 1.76 -4.83
C ILE A 173 9.50 1.95 -6.27
N PHE A 174 8.20 1.89 -6.51
CA PHE A 174 7.60 2.12 -7.80
C PHE A 174 6.80 3.43 -7.77
N ARG A 175 7.17 4.38 -8.62
CA ARG A 175 6.28 5.51 -8.92
C ARG A 175 5.23 5.03 -9.92
N VAL A 176 3.96 5.12 -9.55
CA VAL A 176 2.82 4.80 -10.40
C VAL A 176 2.01 6.07 -10.66
N ASP A 177 1.56 6.21 -11.91
CA ASP A 177 0.82 7.37 -12.39
C ASP A 177 -0.69 7.06 -12.34
N ARG A 178 -1.52 8.01 -11.88
CA ARG A 178 -2.98 7.87 -11.88
C ARG A 178 -3.46 7.61 -13.31
N ALA A 179 -4.38 6.68 -13.45
CA ALA A 179 -4.91 6.26 -14.73
C ALA A 179 -6.44 6.08 -14.69
N ASP A 180 -7.00 5.93 -15.88
CA ASP A 180 -8.40 5.53 -16.08
C ASP A 180 -8.66 4.15 -15.48
N LEU A 181 -9.83 3.95 -14.86
CA LEU A 181 -10.18 2.69 -14.18
C LEU A 181 -10.12 1.47 -15.11
N ARG A 182 -10.34 1.65 -16.42
CA ARG A 182 -10.26 0.57 -17.41
C ARG A 182 -8.86 -0.03 -17.52
N GLU A 183 -7.82 0.74 -17.21
CA GLU A 183 -6.43 0.26 -17.21
C GLU A 183 -6.19 -0.79 -16.11
N CYS A 184 -6.91 -0.68 -14.99
CA CYS A 184 -6.88 -1.60 -13.85
C CYS A 184 -7.99 -2.67 -13.88
N ALA A 185 -8.76 -2.78 -14.96
CA ALA A 185 -9.81 -3.80 -15.10
C ALA A 185 -9.23 -5.22 -15.22
N GLU A 186 -8.05 -5.36 -15.81
CA GLU A 186 -7.40 -6.64 -16.08
C GLU A 186 -7.13 -7.53 -14.83
N PRO A 187 -6.61 -6.99 -13.69
CA PRO A 187 -6.44 -7.78 -12.46
C PRO A 187 -7.74 -8.07 -11.68
N VAL A 188 -8.92 -7.66 -12.15
CA VAL A 188 -10.18 -7.86 -11.44
C VAL A 188 -10.87 -9.14 -11.91
N THR A 189 -11.02 -10.09 -10.99
CA THR A 189 -11.63 -11.40 -11.26
C THR A 189 -13.15 -11.43 -10.98
N ASP A 190 -13.66 -10.58 -10.09
CA ASP A 190 -15.10 -10.50 -9.83
C ASP A 190 -15.84 -9.82 -10.99
N ARG A 191 -16.90 -10.48 -11.49
CA ARG A 191 -17.64 -9.99 -12.67
C ARG A 191 -18.39 -8.70 -12.42
N LYS A 192 -18.89 -8.46 -11.20
CA LYS A 192 -19.63 -7.24 -10.87
C LYS A 192 -18.68 -6.06 -10.72
N GLU A 193 -17.55 -6.27 -10.04
CA GLU A 193 -16.45 -5.30 -9.90
C GLU A 193 -15.89 -4.92 -11.27
N LEU A 194 -15.63 -5.91 -12.13
CA LEU A 194 -15.15 -5.69 -13.50
C LEU A 194 -16.15 -4.87 -14.34
N ALA A 195 -17.45 -5.16 -14.22
CA ALA A 195 -18.48 -4.38 -14.90
C ALA A 195 -18.55 -2.94 -14.39
N ALA A 196 -18.35 -2.70 -13.09
CA ALA A 196 -18.30 -1.37 -12.51
C ALA A 196 -17.10 -0.55 -13.03
N LEU A 197 -15.91 -1.16 -13.12
CA LEU A 197 -14.71 -0.51 -13.63
C LEU A 197 -14.79 -0.15 -15.12
N ARG A 198 -15.56 -0.90 -15.92
CA ARG A 198 -15.72 -0.65 -17.36
C ARG A 198 -16.76 0.41 -17.71
N ARG A 199 -17.65 0.75 -16.77
CA ARG A 199 -18.76 1.71 -16.97
C ARG A 199 -18.42 3.13 -16.55
N LYS A 200 -17.34 3.30 -15.78
CA LYS A 200 -16.79 4.60 -15.37
C LYS A 200 -15.70 5.03 -16.33
#